data_AF-A0A804QIJ6-F1
#
_entry.id   AF-A0A804QIJ6-F1
#
_cell.length_a   1.000
_cell.length_b   1.000
_cell.length_c   1.000
_cell.angle_alpha   90.00
_cell.angle_beta   90.00
_cell.angle_gamma   90.00
#
_symmetry.space_group_name_H-M   'P 1'
#
loop_
_entity.id
_entity.type
_entity.pdbx_description
1 polymer ?
#
loop_
_entity_poly.entity_id
_entity_poly.type
_entity_poly.pdbx_seq_one_letter_code
_entity_poly.pdbx_strand_id
1 'polypeptide(L)'
;MTIISVVLGRAFHYVDGIIPFSFGGTDFPVDDIAAACLLVYYGVTTLLDAASGDDEKINEEQEEAELAVSKFSGNGAGVMSAAGTIASTFVLVFVAEWGDKSFFSTIALAAASSPLGVIAGSLAGHAIATLIAVLGGSLLGTFLSEKIIAYIGGSLFLAFAAITIVEIVT
;
A
#
# COMPACT_ATOMS: atom_id res chain seq x y z
N MET A 1 0.56 5.01 -11.59
CA MET A 1 -0.35 5.88 -10.82
C MET A 1 -0.05 7.35 -10.96
N THR A 2 1.13 7.81 -10.53
CA THR A 2 1.51 9.23 -10.50
C THR A 2 1.11 10.05 -11.72
N ILE A 3 1.40 9.57 -12.93
CA ILE A 3 1.06 10.31 -14.16
C ILE A 3 -0.45 10.49 -14.29
N ILE A 4 -1.24 9.45 -14.02
CA ILE A 4 -2.70 9.49 -14.05
C ILE A 4 -3.21 10.47 -12.99
N SER A 5 -2.70 10.36 -11.75
CA SER A 5 -3.04 11.28 -10.66
C SER A 5 -2.74 12.74 -11.02
N VAL A 6 -1.60 12.99 -11.65
CA VAL A 6 -1.18 14.34 -12.04
C VAL A 6 -2.02 14.89 -13.20
N VAL A 7 -2.36 14.06 -14.18
CA VAL A 7 -3.28 14.43 -15.25
C VAL A 7 -4.67 14.75 -14.70
N LEU A 8 -5.18 13.94 -13.77
CA LEU A 8 -6.46 14.18 -13.08
C LEU A 8 -6.40 15.46 -12.24
N GLY A 9 -5.34 15.68 -11.47
CA GLY A 9 -5.14 16.91 -10.70
C GLY A 9 -5.09 18.14 -11.59
N ARG A 10 -4.44 18.05 -12.77
CA ARG A 10 -4.49 19.11 -13.78
C ARG A 10 -5.86 19.32 -14.37
N ALA A 11 -6.60 18.25 -14.65
CA ALA A 11 -7.97 18.35 -15.13
C ALA A 11 -8.86 19.05 -14.09
N PHE A 12 -8.75 18.70 -12.81
CA PHE A 12 -9.47 19.39 -11.74
C PHE A 12 -9.06 20.85 -11.60
N HIS A 13 -7.78 21.19 -11.71
CA HIS A 13 -7.34 22.58 -11.71
C HIS A 13 -7.94 23.40 -12.87
N TYR A 14 -8.16 22.79 -14.05
CA TYR A 14 -8.86 23.44 -15.15
C TYR A 14 -10.38 23.56 -14.90
N VAL A 15 -11.00 22.51 -14.35
CA VAL A 15 -12.44 22.47 -14.09
C VAL A 15 -12.84 23.38 -12.93
N ASP A 16 -12.01 23.52 -11.90
CA ASP A 16 -12.27 24.43 -10.76
C ASP A 16 -12.31 25.90 -11.21
N GLY A 17 -11.62 26.23 -12.31
CA GLY A 17 -11.75 27.52 -13.00
C GLY A 17 -13.11 27.74 -13.69
N ILE A 18 -13.92 26.70 -13.88
CA ILE A 18 -15.24 26.73 -14.56
C ILE A 18 -16.37 26.49 -13.55
N ILE A 19 -16.17 25.59 -12.58
CA ILE A 19 -17.16 25.19 -11.58
C ILE A 19 -16.44 25.07 -10.24
N PRO A 20 -16.63 26.01 -9.30
CA PRO A 20 -16.11 25.85 -7.95
C PRO A 20 -16.84 24.69 -7.28
N PHE A 21 -16.21 23.52 -7.27
CA PHE A 21 -16.75 22.34 -6.61
C PHE A 21 -16.51 22.46 -5.11
N SER A 22 -17.49 23.03 -4.40
CA SER A 22 -17.60 22.88 -2.95
C SER A 22 -18.56 21.72 -2.66
N PHE A 23 -18.03 20.50 -2.64
CA PHE A 23 -18.76 19.37 -2.07
C PHE A 23 -18.67 19.45 -0.54
N GLY A 24 -19.83 19.60 0.09
CA GLY A 24 -19.98 20.00 1.49
C GLY A 24 -19.39 19.03 2.51
N GLY A 25 -18.60 19.57 3.44
CA GLY A 25 -19.07 19.94 4.78
C GLY A 25 -19.43 18.84 5.80
N THR A 26 -19.26 17.55 5.51
CA THR A 26 -19.39 16.52 6.55
C THR A 26 -18.02 16.01 6.98
N ASP A 27 -17.48 16.62 8.04
CA ASP A 27 -16.21 16.28 8.74
C ASP A 27 -16.25 14.93 9.49
N PHE A 28 -17.13 13.99 9.11
CA PHE A 28 -17.19 12.70 9.82
C PHE A 28 -16.02 11.82 9.34
N PRO A 29 -15.12 11.38 10.24
CA PRO A 29 -13.91 10.64 9.88
C PRO A 29 -14.24 9.17 9.59
N VAL A 30 -15.13 8.91 8.62
CA VAL A 30 -15.55 7.55 8.23
C VAL A 30 -14.32 6.74 7.80
N ASP A 31 -13.40 7.37 7.07
CA ASP A 31 -12.22 6.71 6.56
C ASP A 31 -11.23 6.34 7.67
N ASP A 32 -11.03 7.21 8.66
CA ASP A 32 -10.17 6.90 9.80
C ASP A 32 -10.80 5.86 10.72
N ILE A 33 -12.13 5.89 10.93
CA ILE A 33 -12.85 4.84 11.67
C ILE A 33 -12.72 3.50 10.95
N ALA A 34 -12.92 3.48 9.62
CA ALA A 34 -12.75 2.27 8.83
C ALA A 34 -11.31 1.75 8.87
N ALA A 35 -10.32 2.64 8.77
CA ALA A 35 -8.90 2.31 8.90
C ALA A 35 -8.59 1.74 10.28
N ALA A 36 -9.09 2.35 11.37
CA ALA A 36 -8.92 1.85 12.72
C ALA A 36 -9.55 0.45 12.89
N CYS A 37 -10.77 0.24 12.39
CA CYS A 37 -11.41 -1.08 12.43
C CYS A 37 -10.61 -2.14 11.67
N LEU A 38 -10.08 -1.81 10.48
CA LEU A 38 -9.25 -2.72 9.69
C LEU A 38 -7.92 -3.01 10.38
N LEU A 39 -7.25 -1.99 10.92
CA LEU A 39 -5.99 -2.15 11.64
C LEU A 39 -6.17 -3.00 12.92
N VAL A 40 -7.27 -2.83 13.66
CA VAL A 40 -7.60 -3.71 14.79
C VAL A 40 -7.87 -5.14 14.30
N TYR A 41 -8.69 -5.30 13.26
CA TYR A 41 -9.02 -6.62 12.71
C TYR A 41 -7.75 -7.37 12.30
N TYR A 42 -6.95 -6.81 11.39
CA TYR A 42 -5.70 -7.43 10.93
C TYR A 42 -4.69 -7.59 12.06
N GLY A 43 -4.54 -6.60 12.95
CA GLY A 43 -3.63 -6.69 14.08
C GLY A 43 -3.97 -7.84 15.02
N VAL A 44 -5.24 -7.99 15.39
CA VAL A 44 -5.70 -9.10 16.24
C VAL A 44 -5.59 -10.43 15.51
N THR A 45 -6.06 -10.55 14.25
CA THR A 45 -6.03 -11.83 13.52
C THR A 45 -4.60 -12.30 13.31
N THR A 46 -3.69 -11.41 12.88
CA THR A 46 -2.27 -11.76 12.68
C THR A 46 -1.61 -12.20 13.98
N LEU A 47 -1.92 -11.57 15.12
CA LEU A 47 -1.37 -12.00 16.42
C LEU A 47 -1.95 -13.32 16.90
N LEU A 48 -3.24 -13.57 16.66
CA LEU A 48 -3.89 -14.85 17.00
C LEU A 48 -3.35 -16.00 16.14
N ASP A 49 -3.15 -15.77 14.84
CA ASP A 49 -2.56 -16.74 13.92
C ASP A 49 -1.09 -17.03 14.29
N ALA A 50 -0.32 -16.01 14.69
CA ALA A 50 1.03 -16.22 15.21
C ALA A 50 1.03 -16.99 16.55
N ALA A 51 0.01 -16.80 17.40
CA ALA A 51 -0.08 -17.43 18.72
C ALA A 51 -0.66 -18.85 18.72
N SER A 52 -1.49 -19.22 17.74
CA SER A 52 -2.13 -20.53 17.66
C SER A 52 -1.14 -21.69 17.47
N GLY A 53 0.13 -21.40 17.15
CA GLY A 53 1.15 -22.41 16.95
C GLY A 53 0.92 -23.27 15.70
N ASP A 54 0.04 -22.81 14.81
CA ASP A 54 -0.32 -23.47 13.57
C ASP A 54 0.74 -23.16 12.49
N ASP A 55 1.96 -23.64 12.73
CA ASP A 55 3.08 -23.46 11.80
C ASP A 55 2.74 -24.07 10.42
N GLU A 56 1.82 -25.05 10.36
CA GLU A 56 1.28 -25.62 9.11
C GLU A 56 0.49 -24.56 8.33
N LYS A 57 -0.48 -23.87 8.95
CA LYS A 57 -1.23 -22.79 8.31
C LYS A 57 -0.32 -21.67 7.78
N ILE A 58 0.68 -21.24 8.55
CA ILE A 58 1.61 -20.17 8.11
C ILE A 58 2.41 -20.63 6.87
N ASN A 59 2.88 -21.88 6.87
CA ASN A 59 3.61 -22.43 5.72
C ASN A 59 2.69 -22.61 4.50
N GLU A 60 1.44 -23.05 4.70
CA GLU A 60 0.44 -23.15 3.62
C GLU A 60 0.15 -21.78 3.00
N GLU A 61 -0.07 -20.73 3.80
CA GLU A 61 -0.27 -19.37 3.31
C GLU A 61 0.94 -18.85 2.52
N GLN A 62 2.16 -19.17 2.98
CA GLN A 62 3.39 -18.84 2.27
C GLN A 62 3.50 -19.60 0.94
N GLU A 63 3.25 -20.91 0.93
CA GLU A 63 3.27 -21.73 -0.28
C GLU A 63 2.22 -21.24 -1.29
N GLU A 64 1.01 -20.88 -0.84
CA GLU A 64 -0.01 -20.30 -1.70
C GLU A 64 0.43 -18.95 -2.31
N ALA A 65 1.08 -18.09 -1.52
CA ALA A 65 1.63 -16.82 -2.01
C ALA A 65 2.75 -17.05 -3.03
N GLU A 66 3.68 -17.98 -2.77
CA GLU A 66 4.76 -18.37 -3.69
C GLU A 66 4.21 -19.01 -4.98
N LEU A 67 3.17 -19.83 -4.87
CA LEU A 67 2.45 -20.42 -6.01
C LEU A 67 1.72 -19.35 -6.84
N ALA A 68 1.09 -18.37 -6.19
CA ALA A 68 0.47 -17.24 -6.89
C ALA A 68 1.53 -16.43 -7.64
N VAL A 69 2.64 -16.08 -6.99
CA VAL A 69 3.74 -15.34 -7.61
C VAL A 69 4.39 -16.14 -8.74
N SER A 70 4.59 -17.45 -8.58
CA SER A 70 5.18 -18.31 -9.62
C SER A 70 4.25 -18.56 -10.82
N LYS A 71 2.92 -18.64 -10.61
CA LYS A 71 1.94 -18.67 -11.72
C LYS A 71 2.06 -17.45 -12.62
N PHE A 72 2.35 -16.29 -12.04
CA PHE A 72 2.57 -15.04 -12.76
C PHE A 72 4.00 -14.89 -13.30
N SER A 73 4.98 -15.37 -12.54
CA SER A 73 6.40 -15.42 -12.90
C SER A 73 6.68 -16.68 -13.72
N GLY A 74 6.31 -16.66 -15.00
CA GLY A 74 6.40 -17.83 -15.90
C GLY A 74 7.72 -18.62 -15.78
N ASN A 75 7.61 -19.96 -15.75
CA ASN A 75 8.64 -20.96 -15.45
C ASN A 75 9.86 -21.02 -16.43
N GLY A 76 10.42 -19.91 -16.87
CA GLY A 76 11.58 -19.86 -17.76
C GLY A 76 12.76 -19.11 -17.14
N ALA A 77 13.98 -19.52 -17.49
CA ALA A 77 15.16 -18.65 -17.34
C ALA A 77 15.28 -17.79 -18.62
N GLY A 78 15.26 -16.47 -18.49
CA GLY A 78 15.50 -15.55 -19.62
C GLY A 78 14.78 -14.22 -19.50
N VAL A 79 15.01 -13.33 -20.46
CA VAL A 79 14.41 -11.98 -20.50
C VAL A 79 12.88 -12.03 -20.50
N MET A 80 12.28 -13.07 -21.09
CA MET A 80 10.83 -13.22 -21.17
C MET A 80 10.18 -13.53 -19.82
N SER A 81 10.83 -14.30 -18.94
CA SER A 81 10.29 -14.55 -17.59
C SER A 81 10.43 -13.31 -16.72
N ALA A 82 11.58 -12.64 -16.77
CA ALA A 82 11.79 -11.37 -16.08
C ALA A 82 10.75 -10.31 -16.49
N ALA A 83 10.46 -10.20 -17.80
CA ALA A 83 9.40 -9.32 -18.30
C ALA A 83 8.01 -9.73 -17.78
N GLY A 84 7.73 -11.04 -17.69
CA GLY A 84 6.49 -11.57 -17.11
C GLY A 84 6.34 -11.23 -15.63
N THR A 85 7.38 -11.44 -14.81
CA THR A 85 7.39 -11.07 -13.40
C THR A 85 7.21 -9.56 -13.23
N ILE A 86 7.95 -8.73 -13.99
CA ILE A 86 7.82 -7.26 -13.96
C ILE A 86 6.40 -6.83 -14.30
N ALA A 87 5.82 -7.36 -15.37
CA ALA A 87 4.46 -7.02 -15.79
C ALA A 87 3.43 -7.43 -14.72
N SER A 88 3.60 -8.61 -14.11
CA SER A 88 2.69 -9.11 -13.09
C SER A 88 2.77 -8.31 -11.79
N THR A 89 3.98 -8.06 -11.30
CA THR A 89 4.20 -7.20 -10.13
C THR A 89 3.69 -5.79 -10.40
N PHE A 90 3.92 -5.24 -11.59
CA PHE A 90 3.37 -3.95 -11.98
C PHE A 90 1.83 -3.94 -11.90
N VAL A 91 1.15 -4.94 -12.46
CA VAL A 91 -0.32 -5.03 -12.43
C VAL A 91 -0.82 -5.19 -11.00
N LEU A 92 -0.20 -6.04 -10.17
CA LEU A 92 -0.59 -6.25 -8.77
C LEU A 92 -0.46 -4.96 -7.96
N VAL A 93 0.71 -4.30 -8.01
CA VAL A 93 0.94 -3.04 -7.30
C VAL A 93 0.03 -1.93 -7.83
N PHE A 94 -0.14 -1.85 -9.15
CA PHE A 94 -1.05 -0.90 -9.75
C PHE A 94 -2.49 -1.10 -9.24
N VAL A 95 -3.02 -2.33 -9.25
CA VAL A 95 -4.37 -2.57 -8.74
C VAL A 95 -4.46 -2.26 -7.25
N ALA A 96 -3.45 -2.61 -6.45
CA ALA A 96 -3.41 -2.35 -5.01
C ALA A 96 -3.38 -0.85 -4.68
N GLU A 97 -2.67 -0.04 -5.47
CA GLU A 97 -2.58 1.42 -5.27
C GLU A 97 -3.73 2.19 -5.92
N TRP A 98 -4.60 1.51 -6.68
CA TRP A 98 -5.68 2.18 -7.41
C TRP A 98 -6.73 2.73 -6.44
N GLY A 99 -6.69 4.04 -6.24
CA GLY A 99 -7.59 4.73 -5.30
C GLY A 99 -7.09 4.73 -3.86
N ASP A 100 -5.82 4.40 -3.60
CA ASP A 100 -5.23 4.54 -2.27
C ASP A 100 -5.09 6.02 -1.83
N LYS A 101 -4.91 6.30 -0.53
CA LYS A 101 -4.69 7.65 0.02
C LYS A 101 -3.54 8.38 -0.70
N SER A 102 -2.46 7.68 -1.04
CA SER A 102 -1.33 8.24 -1.80
C SER A 102 -1.69 8.69 -3.23
N PHE A 103 -2.66 8.02 -3.86
CA PHE A 103 -3.18 8.37 -5.18
C PHE A 103 -3.95 9.69 -5.14
N PHE A 104 -4.87 9.84 -4.18
CA PHE A 104 -5.65 11.08 -4.00
C PHE A 104 -4.79 12.25 -3.52
N SER A 105 -3.82 12.02 -2.62
CA SER A 105 -2.90 13.07 -2.19
C SER A 105 -2.07 13.62 -3.36
N THR A 106 -1.66 12.75 -4.29
CA THR A 106 -0.95 13.16 -5.50
C THR A 106 -1.84 13.97 -6.46
N ILE A 107 -3.13 13.63 -6.58
CA ILE A 107 -4.11 14.43 -7.35
C ILE A 107 -4.22 15.84 -6.76
N ALA A 108 -4.46 15.94 -5.45
CA ALA A 108 -4.58 17.21 -4.74
C ALA A 108 -3.30 18.06 -4.88
N LEU A 109 -2.13 17.44 -4.69
CA LEU A 109 -0.86 18.13 -4.83
C LEU A 109 -0.61 18.61 -6.28
N ALA A 110 -0.97 17.80 -7.28
CA ALA A 110 -0.86 18.17 -8.70
C ALA A 110 -1.83 19.28 -9.13
N ALA A 111 -2.98 19.41 -8.45
CA ALA A 111 -3.88 20.54 -8.63
C ALA A 111 -3.27 21.83 -8.06
N ALA A 112 -2.60 21.77 -6.90
CA ALA A 112 -2.04 22.95 -6.24
C ALA A 112 -0.61 23.33 -6.66
N SER A 113 0.16 22.42 -7.27
CA SER A 113 1.59 22.57 -7.52
C SER A 113 2.00 22.32 -8.98
N SER A 114 3.27 22.52 -9.30
CA SER A 114 3.80 22.24 -10.65
C SER A 114 3.76 20.71 -10.96
N PRO A 115 3.13 20.26 -12.06
CA PRO A 115 2.97 18.84 -12.40
C PRO A 115 4.29 18.10 -12.51
N LEU A 116 5.28 18.71 -13.17
CA LEU A 116 6.57 18.09 -13.38
C LEU A 116 7.30 17.89 -12.04
N GLY A 117 7.19 18.86 -11.13
CA GLY A 117 7.71 18.75 -9.78
C GLY A 117 7.01 17.65 -8.97
N VAL A 118 5.67 17.56 -9.07
CA VAL A 118 4.89 16.50 -8.40
C VAL A 118 5.23 15.13 -8.96
N ILE A 119 5.33 14.97 -10.28
CA ILE A 119 5.73 13.71 -10.93
C ILE A 119 7.11 13.30 -10.45
N ALA A 120 8.10 14.19 -10.56
CA ALA A 120 9.48 13.87 -10.19
C ALA A 120 9.61 13.55 -8.70
N GLY A 121 9.00 14.36 -7.82
CA GLY A 121 9.05 14.18 -6.37
C GLY A 121 8.33 12.92 -5.90
N SER A 122 7.10 12.67 -6.39
CA SER A 122 6.35 11.48 -6.00
C SER A 122 6.99 10.20 -6.54
N LEU A 123 7.49 10.19 -7.80
CA LEU A 123 8.22 9.03 -8.32
C LEU A 123 9.51 8.77 -7.54
N ALA A 124 10.30 9.80 -7.25
CA ALA A 124 11.54 9.63 -6.49
C ALA A 124 11.28 9.18 -5.05
N GLY A 125 10.35 9.83 -4.34
CA GLY A 125 9.99 9.47 -2.98
C GLY A 125 9.41 8.06 -2.89
N HIS A 126 8.50 7.71 -3.79
CA HIS A 126 7.92 6.38 -3.85
C HIS A 126 8.96 5.32 -4.23
N ALA A 127 9.83 5.57 -5.21
CA ALA A 127 10.90 4.65 -5.58
C ALA A 127 11.86 4.38 -4.40
N ILE A 128 12.22 5.42 -3.63
CA ILE A 128 13.06 5.27 -2.44
C ILE A 128 12.33 4.48 -1.36
N ALA A 129 11.06 4.80 -1.08
CA ALA A 129 10.26 4.10 -0.09
C ALA A 129 10.13 2.61 -0.43
N THR A 130 9.79 2.28 -1.68
CA THR A 130 9.66 0.91 -2.17
C THR A 130 11.00 0.18 -2.17
N LEU A 131 12.09 0.86 -2.53
CA LEU A 131 13.44 0.27 -2.45
C LEU A 131 13.80 -0.10 -1.01
N ILE A 132 13.54 0.79 -0.06
CA ILE A 132 13.78 0.53 1.37
C ILE A 132 12.89 -0.61 1.85
N ALA A 133 11.61 -0.63 1.48
CA ALA A 133 10.67 -1.68 1.88
C ALA A 133 11.08 -3.06 1.33
N VAL A 134 11.47 -3.15 0.06
CA VAL A 134 11.88 -4.41 -0.58
C VAL A 134 13.23 -4.90 -0.03
N LEU A 135 14.24 -4.03 0.07
CA LEU A 135 15.53 -4.41 0.63
C LEU A 135 15.43 -4.75 2.13
N GLY A 136 14.68 -3.95 2.88
CA GLY A 136 14.44 -4.17 4.31
C GLY A 136 13.66 -5.47 4.55
N GLY A 137 12.57 -5.69 3.81
CA GLY A 137 11.79 -6.93 3.87
C GLY A 137 12.61 -8.16 3.48
N SER A 138 13.38 -8.08 2.39
CA SER A 138 14.26 -9.17 1.96
C SER A 138 15.33 -9.50 3.00
N LEU A 139 15.96 -8.49 3.62
CA LEU A 139 16.92 -8.73 4.69
C LEU A 139 16.25 -9.31 5.94
N LEU A 140 15.13 -8.73 6.39
CA LEU A 140 14.42 -9.22 7.58
C LEU A 140 13.94 -10.67 7.41
N GLY A 141 13.45 -11.05 6.23
CA GLY A 141 13.06 -12.44 5.93
C GLY A 141 14.22 -13.44 5.99
N THR A 142 15.47 -12.99 5.84
CA THR A 142 16.64 -13.88 6.00
C THR A 142 17.09 -14.07 7.45
N PHE A 143 16.70 -13.16 8.36
CA PHE A 143 17.16 -13.16 9.76
C PHE A 143 16.05 -13.50 10.77
N LEU A 144 14.79 -13.24 10.44
CA LEU A 144 13.64 -13.44 11.32
C LEU A 144 12.77 -14.58 10.81
N SER A 145 12.28 -15.42 11.71
CA SER A 145 11.24 -16.40 11.40
C SER A 145 9.92 -15.69 11.09
N GLU A 146 9.13 -16.24 10.18
CA GLU A 146 7.80 -15.72 9.80
C GLU A 146 6.90 -15.46 11.02
N LYS A 147 7.00 -16.29 12.06
CA LYS A 147 6.27 -16.09 13.31
C LYS A 147 6.64 -14.79 14.01
N ILE A 148 7.93 -14.44 14.01
CA ILE A 148 8.41 -13.17 14.58
C ILE A 148 7.93 -12.00 13.73
N ILE A 149 7.97 -12.14 12.40
CA ILE A 149 7.47 -11.14 11.47
C ILE A 149 5.97 -10.90 11.69
N ALA A 150 5.17 -11.96 11.84
CA ALA A 150 3.75 -11.88 12.16
C ALA A 150 3.49 -11.21 13.52
N TYR A 151 4.24 -11.56 14.57
CA TYR A 151 4.13 -10.89 15.87
C TYR A 151 4.44 -9.40 15.79
N ILE A 152 5.51 -9.03 15.07
CA ILE A 152 5.90 -7.63 14.88
C ILE A 152 4.84 -6.89 14.06
N GLY A 153 4.42 -7.45 12.93
CA GLY A 153 3.42 -6.88 12.03
C GLY A 153 2.06 -6.68 12.71
N GLY A 154 1.56 -7.71 13.39
CA GLY A 154 0.31 -7.62 14.14
C GLY A 154 0.36 -6.60 15.28
N SER A 155 1.49 -6.54 16.00
CA SER A 155 1.72 -5.51 17.03
C SER A 155 1.76 -4.10 16.45
N LEU A 156 2.40 -3.92 15.28
CA LEU A 156 2.44 -2.64 14.57
C LEU A 156 1.06 -2.20 14.09
N PHE A 157 0.24 -3.11 13.57
CA PHE A 157 -1.14 -2.81 13.20
C PHE A 157 -1.96 -2.32 14.40
N LEU A 158 -1.83 -2.95 15.57
CA LEU A 158 -2.51 -2.48 16.79
C LEU A 158 -1.97 -1.14 17.28
N ALA A 159 -0.67 -0.90 17.18
CA ALA A 159 -0.07 0.38 17.53
C ALA A 159 -0.61 1.51 16.63
N PHE A 160 -0.66 1.28 15.31
CA PHE A 160 -1.25 2.24 14.37
C PHE A 160 -2.75 2.42 14.59
N ALA A 161 -3.50 1.35 14.88
CA ALA A 161 -4.92 1.46 15.25
C ALA A 161 -5.11 2.37 16.46
N ALA A 162 -4.30 2.20 17.51
CA ALA A 162 -4.36 3.04 18.70
C ALA A 162 -4.03 4.50 18.38
N ILE A 163 -3.02 4.75 17.55
CA ILE A 163 -2.68 6.10 17.09
C ILE A 163 -3.85 6.73 16.32
N THR A 164 -4.43 6.01 15.35
CA THR A 164 -5.58 6.49 14.56
C THR A 164 -6.80 6.77 15.45
N ILE A 165 -7.08 5.93 16.46
CA ILE A 165 -8.17 6.18 17.41
C ILE A 165 -7.92 7.45 18.24
N VAL A 166 -6.68 7.67 18.68
CA VAL A 166 -6.32 8.89 19.42
C VAL A 166 -6.48 10.13 18.53
N GLU A 167 -6.08 10.06 17.27
CA GLU A 167 -6.27 11.13 16.27
C GLU A 167 -7.74 11.42 16.00
N ILE A 168 -8.63 10.41 16.01
CA ILE A 168 -10.08 10.63 15.84
C ILE A 168 -10.70 11.35 17.06
N VAL A 169 -10.15 11.11 18.27
CA VAL A 169 -10.71 11.62 19.53
C VAL A 169 -10.17 13.00 19.92
N THR A 170 -8.99 13.38 19.41
CA THR A 170 -8.26 14.62 19.78
C THR A 170 -8.38 15.68 18.71
#